data_AF-A0A3M7C352-F1
#
_entry.id   AF-A0A3M7C352-F1
#
_cell.length_a   1.000
_cell.length_b   1.000
_cell.length_c   1.000
_cell.angle_alpha   90.00
_cell.angle_beta   90.00
_cell.angle_gamma   90.00
#
_symmetry.space_group_name_H-M   'P 1'
#
loop_
_entity.id
_entity.type
_entity.pdbx_description
1 polymer ?
#
loop_
_entity_poly.entity_id
_entity_poly.type
_entity_poly.pdbx_seq_one_letter_code
_entity_poly.pdbx_strand_id
1 'polypeptide(L)'
;MRLFDLPTALLGLIALAEYGTASQHTSNWAVLVSTSRFWFNYRHMANTLSMYRTVKRLGIPDSQIILMLPDDMACNPRNTFAGSVFNDKSRDLDLYDQQKSKGADGDGEEGPDVAGMGGIEVDYRGNEVTVESFIRLLTDRWPSSHPTSKRLMTDDRSNILIYMTGHGGDSFLKFQDAEEISSHDLADAFEQMYEKKRYNEMLFMIDTCQANTMYEQFYSPGVIGTGSSAKDQSSYSHHADQDVGVAVIDRWTYFYLEFLETHLNSTSSGVRLGEMFDYMTFDRVHSEAGVRYDLYQGGEEAVRDKRVLDFFGNVQGVDVDAGASGQESLSAWKADVEALRQITQRSLKDMNASDSVMGSKPSNEHTAEGTVMAGGNLGKERVAIDMAGLGGESWTKKALGAGSLLALGVAWVAGSKIW
;
A
#
# COMPACT_ATOMS: atom_id res chain seq x y z
N MET A 1 -16.23 55.86 35.77
CA MET A 1 -16.27 55.04 34.55
C MET A 1 -14.84 54.97 34.06
N ARG A 2 -14.12 53.87 34.27
CA ARG A 2 -14.25 52.56 33.61
C ARG A 2 -14.30 52.69 32.08
N LEU A 3 -13.47 52.04 31.28
CA LEU A 3 -12.26 51.23 31.48
C LEU A 3 -11.91 50.71 30.06
N PHE A 4 -10.60 50.56 29.81
CA PHE A 4 -9.97 49.73 28.78
C PHE A 4 -9.93 50.25 27.33
N ASP A 5 -8.88 51.02 27.07
CA ASP A 5 -8.00 50.78 25.92
C ASP A 5 -7.54 49.31 25.91
N LEU A 6 -7.84 48.60 24.83
CA LEU A 6 -7.27 47.29 24.51
C LEU A 6 -6.35 47.48 23.29
N PRO A 7 -5.10 47.00 23.34
CA PRO A 7 -4.11 47.29 22.31
C PRO A 7 -4.41 46.50 21.04
N THR A 8 -4.46 47.21 19.91
CA THR A 8 -4.44 46.68 18.55
C THR A 8 -3.22 45.78 18.22
N ALA A 9 -2.32 45.58 19.19
CA ALA A 9 -1.18 44.67 19.08
C ALA A 9 -1.54 43.18 19.24
N LEU A 10 -2.73 42.82 19.77
CA LEU A 10 -3.11 41.40 19.93
C LEU A 10 -3.78 40.78 18.68
N LEU A 11 -4.28 41.59 17.76
CA LEU A 11 -4.81 41.12 16.47
C LEU A 11 -3.72 40.86 15.42
N GLY A 12 -2.50 41.36 15.62
CA GLY A 12 -1.34 41.08 14.77
C GLY A 12 -0.59 39.79 15.12
N LEU A 13 -0.91 39.16 16.25
CA LEU A 13 -0.25 37.94 16.74
C LEU A 13 -1.02 36.64 16.45
N ILE A 14 -2.22 36.73 15.86
CA ILE A 14 -2.96 35.56 15.36
C ILE A 14 -2.74 35.37 13.83
N ALA A 15 -2.12 36.34 13.15
CA ALA A 15 -1.88 36.29 11.70
C ALA A 15 -0.46 35.82 11.31
N LEU A 16 0.34 35.31 12.25
CA LEU A 16 1.72 34.86 12.01
C LEU A 16 2.00 33.51 12.70
N ALA A 17 1.18 32.51 12.40
CA ALA A 17 1.47 31.11 12.69
C ALA A 17 0.83 30.16 11.67
N GLU A 18 0.91 30.51 10.38
CA GLU A 18 0.91 29.51 9.31
C GLU A 18 2.26 29.59 8.59
N TYR A 19 3.34 29.52 9.37
CA TYR A 19 4.58 29.00 8.83
C TYR A 19 4.29 27.54 8.53
N GLY A 20 4.24 27.20 7.24
CA GLY A 20 3.97 25.86 6.75
C GLY A 20 4.67 24.83 7.62
N THR A 21 3.89 24.15 8.45
CA THR A 21 4.25 22.82 8.89
C THR A 21 4.41 22.06 7.57
N ALA A 22 5.63 21.65 7.25
CA ALA A 22 5.83 20.60 6.26
C ALA A 22 4.76 19.55 6.56
N SER A 23 3.82 19.34 5.63
CA SER A 23 2.73 18.39 5.88
C SER A 23 3.40 17.02 6.01
N GLN A 24 3.67 16.61 7.24
CA GLN A 24 3.98 15.23 7.56
C GLN A 24 2.63 14.54 7.66
N HIS A 25 2.11 14.17 6.50
CA HIS A 25 1.03 13.19 6.40
C HIS A 25 1.44 11.94 7.19
N THR A 26 0.47 11.30 7.84
CA THR A 26 0.70 10.17 8.74
C THR A 26 0.50 8.82 8.06
N SER A 27 -0.08 8.80 6.86
CA SER A 27 -0.23 7.58 6.08
C SER A 27 -0.27 7.84 4.58
N ASN A 28 0.14 6.83 3.81
CA ASN A 28 0.02 6.80 2.37
C ASN A 28 -0.89 5.65 1.96
N TRP A 29 -1.86 5.93 1.10
CA TRP A 29 -2.78 4.94 0.56
C TRP A 29 -2.66 4.89 -0.96
N ALA A 30 -2.86 3.72 -1.54
CA ALA A 30 -2.90 3.54 -2.99
C ALA A 30 -4.25 2.94 -3.41
N VAL A 31 -4.87 3.50 -4.45
CA VAL A 31 -6.04 2.95 -5.12
C VAL A 31 -5.66 2.68 -6.56
N LEU A 32 -5.57 1.41 -6.94
CA LEU A 32 -5.01 0.96 -8.21
C LEU A 32 -6.09 0.24 -9.01
N VAL A 33 -6.46 0.80 -10.16
CA VAL A 33 -7.66 0.37 -10.90
C VAL A 33 -7.30 0.08 -12.36
N SER A 34 -7.40 -1.19 -12.74
CA SER A 34 -7.60 -1.55 -14.14
C SER A 34 -9.08 -1.49 -14.44
N THR A 35 -9.48 -0.81 -15.52
CA THR A 35 -10.90 -0.70 -15.87
C THR A 35 -11.30 -1.58 -17.06
N SER A 36 -10.34 -2.25 -17.70
CA SER A 36 -10.57 -3.02 -18.93
C SER A 36 -10.47 -4.53 -18.72
N ARG A 37 -11.39 -5.26 -19.32
CA ARG A 37 -11.45 -6.74 -19.34
C ARG A 37 -11.07 -7.31 -20.70
N PHE A 38 -10.98 -8.63 -20.80
CA PHE A 38 -10.62 -9.42 -21.98
C PHE A 38 -9.13 -9.42 -22.33
N TRP A 39 -8.70 -10.50 -22.98
CA TRP A 39 -7.29 -10.81 -23.28
C TRP A 39 -6.56 -9.71 -24.05
N PHE A 40 -7.22 -9.04 -25.01
CA PHE A 40 -6.59 -7.97 -25.79
C PHE A 40 -6.25 -6.71 -24.97
N ASN A 41 -6.73 -6.64 -23.72
CA ASN A 41 -6.45 -5.59 -22.76
C ASN A 41 -5.49 -6.02 -21.64
N TYR A 42 -4.75 -7.11 -21.84
CA TYR A 42 -3.77 -7.65 -20.91
C TYR A 42 -2.91 -6.58 -20.22
N ARG A 43 -2.38 -5.64 -21.01
CA ARG A 43 -1.55 -4.52 -20.55
C ARG A 43 -2.17 -3.68 -19.43
N HIS A 44 -3.47 -3.39 -19.43
CA HIS A 44 -4.08 -2.56 -18.38
C HIS A 44 -4.02 -3.27 -17.01
N MET A 45 -4.16 -4.59 -17.00
CA MET A 45 -3.98 -5.39 -15.79
C MET A 45 -2.51 -5.45 -15.37
N ALA A 46 -1.59 -5.69 -16.32
CA ALA A 46 -0.16 -5.73 -16.05
C ALA A 46 0.40 -4.38 -15.55
N ASN A 47 -0.06 -3.26 -16.11
CA ASN A 47 0.19 -1.90 -15.64
C ASN A 47 -0.17 -1.74 -14.16
N THR A 48 -1.41 -2.12 -13.81
CA THR A 48 -1.95 -1.98 -12.44
C THR A 48 -1.19 -2.85 -11.46
N LEU A 49 -0.87 -4.10 -11.84
CA LEU A 49 -0.06 -5.00 -11.02
C LEU A 49 1.38 -4.52 -10.85
N SER A 50 1.94 -3.87 -11.87
CA SER A 50 3.27 -3.27 -11.81
C SER A 50 3.32 -2.09 -10.85
N MET A 51 2.27 -1.25 -10.84
CA MET A 51 2.11 -0.20 -9.84
C MET A 51 1.94 -0.77 -8.43
N TYR A 52 1.12 -1.82 -8.27
CA TYR A 52 0.94 -2.53 -7.00
C TYR A 52 2.27 -3.03 -6.43
N ARG A 53 3.07 -3.72 -7.26
CA ARG A 53 4.40 -4.16 -6.87
C ARG A 53 5.30 -2.99 -6.50
N THR A 54 5.23 -1.87 -7.23
CA THR A 54 6.06 -0.69 -6.96
C THR A 54 5.75 -0.08 -5.61
N VAL A 55 4.47 0.18 -5.30
CA VAL A 55 4.08 0.75 -4.00
C VAL A 55 4.38 -0.20 -2.84
N LYS A 56 4.18 -1.51 -3.03
CA LYS A 56 4.50 -2.55 -2.04
C LYS A 56 6.01 -2.63 -1.77
N ARG A 57 6.83 -2.58 -2.83
CA ARG A 57 8.31 -2.53 -2.75
C ARG A 57 8.79 -1.28 -2.00
N LEU A 58 8.10 -0.15 -2.18
CA LEU A 58 8.38 1.10 -1.49
C LEU A 58 7.76 1.16 -0.07
N GLY A 59 7.08 0.09 0.34
CA GLY A 59 6.72 -0.21 1.73
C GLY A 59 5.28 0.12 2.11
N ILE A 60 4.42 0.54 1.17
CA ILE A 60 2.98 0.67 1.47
C ILE A 60 2.44 -0.74 1.73
N PRO A 61 1.86 -1.03 2.92
CA PRO A 61 1.34 -2.35 3.23
C PRO A 61 0.04 -2.63 2.47
N ASP A 62 -0.28 -3.92 2.25
CA ASP A 62 -1.51 -4.32 1.55
C ASP A 62 -2.78 -3.75 2.19
N SER A 63 -2.81 -3.57 3.52
CA SER A 63 -3.93 -2.94 4.22
C SER A 63 -4.15 -1.46 3.85
N GLN A 64 -3.24 -0.85 3.09
CA GLN A 64 -3.32 0.52 2.57
C GLN A 64 -3.33 0.57 1.03
N ILE A 65 -3.43 -0.57 0.36
CA ILE A 65 -3.54 -0.66 -1.09
C ILE A 65 -4.90 -1.27 -1.43
N ILE A 66 -5.71 -0.54 -2.20
CA ILE A 66 -6.94 -1.07 -2.78
C ILE A 66 -6.68 -1.42 -4.23
N LEU A 67 -6.75 -2.71 -4.57
CA LEU A 67 -6.50 -3.22 -5.91
C LEU A 67 -7.80 -3.71 -6.57
N MET A 68 -8.13 -3.11 -7.73
CA MET A 68 -9.33 -3.45 -8.51
C MET A 68 -8.94 -4.03 -9.87
N LEU A 69 -9.19 -5.33 -10.07
CA LEU A 69 -8.90 -6.05 -11.31
C LEU A 69 -10.19 -6.63 -11.92
N PRO A 70 -10.60 -6.19 -13.12
CA PRO A 70 -11.88 -6.56 -13.74
C PRO A 70 -11.83 -7.92 -14.45
N ASP A 71 -10.65 -8.54 -14.53
CA ASP A 71 -10.41 -9.83 -15.16
C ASP A 71 -9.16 -10.47 -14.51
N ASP A 72 -8.91 -11.74 -14.82
CA ASP A 72 -7.76 -12.50 -14.35
C ASP A 72 -6.99 -13.06 -15.55
N MET A 73 -5.92 -12.36 -15.98
CA MET A 73 -5.10 -12.83 -17.09
C MET A 73 -4.23 -14.04 -16.71
N ALA A 74 -3.90 -14.22 -15.43
CA ALA A 74 -3.11 -15.36 -14.96
C ALA A 74 -3.87 -16.68 -15.19
N CYS A 75 -5.19 -16.67 -14.96
CA CYS A 75 -6.07 -17.82 -15.17
C CYS A 75 -6.75 -17.87 -16.55
N ASN A 76 -6.42 -16.96 -17.48
CA ASN A 76 -7.07 -16.90 -18.78
C ASN A 76 -6.65 -18.11 -19.66
N PRO A 77 -7.58 -18.82 -20.33
CA PRO A 77 -7.24 -19.94 -21.21
C PRO A 77 -6.34 -19.60 -22.40
N ARG A 78 -6.22 -18.30 -22.75
CA ARG A 78 -5.28 -17.83 -23.79
C ARG A 78 -3.87 -17.60 -23.26
N ASN A 79 -3.68 -17.59 -21.95
CA ASN A 79 -2.38 -17.38 -21.35
C ASN A 79 -1.53 -18.64 -21.49
N THR A 80 -0.51 -18.55 -22.34
CA THR A 80 0.50 -19.60 -22.51
C THR A 80 1.27 -19.88 -21.20
N PHE A 81 1.32 -18.91 -20.29
CA PHE A 81 2.00 -18.96 -19.00
C PHE A 81 0.99 -18.96 -17.85
N ALA A 82 0.31 -20.09 -17.67
CA ALA A 82 -0.73 -20.22 -16.65
C ALA A 82 -0.22 -19.86 -15.25
N GLY A 83 -0.96 -19.01 -14.55
CA GLY A 83 -0.60 -18.52 -13.21
C GLY A 83 0.30 -17.28 -13.19
N SER A 84 0.78 -16.81 -14.35
CA SER A 84 1.74 -15.71 -14.43
C SER A 84 1.24 -14.52 -15.25
N VAL A 85 1.72 -13.32 -14.91
CA VAL A 85 1.47 -12.08 -15.66
C VAL A 85 2.78 -11.30 -15.80
N PHE A 86 3.13 -10.85 -17.00
CA PHE A 86 4.39 -10.16 -17.28
C PHE A 86 4.13 -8.75 -17.81
N ASN A 87 5.03 -7.79 -17.56
CA ASN A 87 4.98 -6.46 -18.17
C ASN A 87 6.09 -6.22 -19.20
N ASP A 88 6.96 -7.20 -19.42
CA ASP A 88 8.05 -7.15 -20.39
C ASP A 88 8.19 -8.49 -21.10
N LYS A 89 8.66 -8.44 -22.35
CA LYS A 89 8.94 -9.62 -23.20
C LYS A 89 10.05 -10.51 -22.65
N SER A 90 10.95 -9.98 -21.80
CA SER A 90 11.97 -10.80 -21.13
C SER A 90 11.34 -11.77 -20.14
N ARG A 91 10.18 -11.40 -19.58
CA ARG A 91 9.44 -12.15 -18.56
C ARG A 91 10.27 -12.41 -17.30
N ASP A 92 11.26 -11.56 -17.05
CA ASP A 92 12.13 -11.64 -15.86
C ASP A 92 11.36 -11.37 -14.56
N LEU A 93 10.15 -10.81 -14.67
CA LEU A 93 9.31 -10.46 -13.53
C LEU A 93 7.86 -10.93 -13.73
N ASP A 94 7.47 -11.95 -12.97
CA ASP A 94 6.07 -12.32 -12.79
C ASP A 94 5.42 -11.39 -11.75
N LEU A 95 4.36 -10.71 -12.20
CA LEU A 95 3.58 -9.76 -11.42
C LEU A 95 2.54 -10.42 -10.53
N TYR A 96 2.20 -11.69 -10.79
CA TYR A 96 1.13 -12.42 -10.10
C TYR A 96 1.67 -13.32 -8.98
N ASP A 97 2.70 -14.12 -9.29
CA ASP A 97 3.43 -14.93 -8.31
C ASP A 97 4.86 -14.40 -8.16
N GLN A 98 5.12 -13.72 -7.04
CA GLN A 98 6.45 -13.17 -6.78
C GLN A 98 7.48 -14.24 -6.36
N GLN A 99 7.11 -15.53 -6.36
CA GLN A 99 8.09 -16.61 -6.33
C GLN A 99 8.78 -16.73 -7.68
N LYS A 100 9.91 -16.02 -7.83
CA LYS A 100 10.94 -16.18 -8.87
C LYS A 100 10.37 -16.50 -10.26
N SER A 101 10.38 -15.55 -11.20
CA SER A 101 10.38 -15.90 -12.62
C SER A 101 11.48 -16.92 -12.86
N LYS A 102 11.11 -18.20 -12.98
CA LYS A 102 12.01 -19.21 -13.49
C LYS A 102 12.33 -18.73 -14.89
N GLY A 103 13.61 -18.42 -15.15
CA GLY A 103 14.07 -18.26 -16.52
C GLY A 103 13.58 -19.46 -17.34
N ALA A 104 13.33 -19.26 -18.64
CA ALA A 104 12.76 -20.28 -19.52
C ALA A 104 13.52 -21.62 -19.51
N ASP A 105 14.75 -21.64 -18.99
CA ASP A 105 15.66 -22.78 -18.92
C ASP A 105 15.79 -23.43 -17.52
N GLY A 106 15.12 -22.91 -16.49
CA GLY A 106 15.00 -23.57 -15.17
C GLY A 106 16.26 -23.58 -14.28
N ASP A 107 17.28 -22.81 -14.65
CA ASP A 107 18.63 -22.80 -14.10
C ASP A 107 19.06 -21.43 -13.50
N GLY A 108 18.10 -20.53 -13.26
CA GLY A 108 18.37 -19.24 -12.61
C GLY A 108 18.87 -19.35 -11.17
N GLU A 109 20.02 -18.75 -10.88
CA GLU A 109 20.56 -18.60 -9.53
C GLU A 109 19.56 -17.90 -8.58
N GLU A 110 19.58 -18.30 -7.31
CA GLU A 110 18.72 -17.74 -6.28
C GLU A 110 19.10 -16.27 -5.99
N GLY A 111 18.37 -15.33 -6.59
CA GLY A 111 18.37 -13.95 -6.14
C GLY A 111 17.87 -13.82 -4.69
N PRO A 112 18.31 -12.80 -3.94
CA PRO A 112 17.99 -12.66 -2.52
C PRO A 112 16.48 -12.55 -2.31
N ASP A 113 15.95 -13.37 -1.41
CA ASP A 113 14.56 -13.32 -0.96
C ASP A 113 14.25 -11.89 -0.45
N VAL A 114 13.42 -11.14 -1.18
CA VAL A 114 12.80 -9.94 -0.61
C VAL A 114 11.63 -10.42 0.26
N ALA A 115 11.98 -10.87 1.47
CA ALA A 115 11.03 -11.36 2.46
C ALA A 115 9.92 -10.31 2.70
N GLY A 116 8.66 -10.67 2.45
CA GLY A 116 7.49 -9.82 2.69
C GLY A 116 6.78 -9.25 1.45
N MET A 117 7.28 -9.49 0.24
CA MET A 117 6.57 -9.11 -1.02
C MET A 117 5.76 -10.26 -1.65
N GLY A 118 5.47 -11.32 -0.90
CA GLY A 118 4.77 -12.49 -1.43
C GLY A 118 3.28 -12.22 -1.72
N GLY A 119 2.86 -12.49 -2.95
CA GLY A 119 1.45 -12.50 -3.37
C GLY A 119 0.82 -11.13 -3.63
N ILE A 120 -0.27 -11.15 -4.42
CA ILE A 120 -1.14 -10.00 -4.68
C ILE A 120 -2.43 -10.12 -3.86
N GLU A 121 -2.88 -9.02 -3.27
CA GLU A 121 -4.18 -8.92 -2.62
C GLU A 121 -5.12 -8.12 -3.51
N VAL A 122 -6.06 -8.82 -4.18
CA VAL A 122 -7.07 -8.17 -5.03
C VAL A 122 -8.36 -7.97 -4.25
N ASP A 123 -8.75 -6.72 -4.03
CA ASP A 123 -9.92 -6.33 -3.23
C ASP A 123 -11.23 -6.39 -4.00
N TYR A 124 -11.23 -5.89 -5.23
CA TYR A 124 -12.40 -5.93 -6.11
C TYR A 124 -12.06 -6.75 -7.35
N ARG A 125 -12.79 -7.84 -7.57
CA ARG A 125 -12.50 -8.82 -8.62
C ARG A 125 -13.63 -8.91 -9.62
N GLY A 126 -13.29 -8.97 -10.90
CA GLY A 126 -14.25 -9.26 -11.96
C GLY A 126 -15.43 -8.28 -11.92
N ASN A 127 -16.64 -8.82 -11.75
CA ASN A 127 -17.88 -8.05 -11.72
C ASN A 127 -18.00 -7.05 -10.57
N GLU A 128 -17.12 -7.10 -9.54
CA GLU A 128 -17.12 -6.10 -8.47
C GLU A 128 -16.48 -4.77 -8.91
N VAL A 129 -15.73 -4.75 -10.02
CA VAL A 129 -15.04 -3.56 -10.55
C VAL A 129 -16.01 -2.73 -11.39
N THR A 130 -16.91 -2.00 -10.72
CA THR A 130 -17.91 -1.12 -11.37
C THR A 130 -17.64 0.34 -11.03
N VAL A 131 -18.25 1.25 -11.79
CA VAL A 131 -18.22 2.69 -11.47
C VAL A 131 -18.81 2.93 -10.08
N GLU A 132 -19.90 2.25 -9.75
CA GLU A 132 -20.55 2.35 -8.44
C GLU A 132 -19.61 1.94 -7.29
N SER A 133 -18.94 0.79 -7.41
CA SER A 133 -18.00 0.31 -6.39
C SER A 133 -16.88 1.31 -6.16
N PHE A 134 -16.32 1.86 -7.24
CA PHE A 134 -15.24 2.84 -7.17
C PHE A 134 -15.68 4.16 -6.52
N ILE A 135 -16.82 4.73 -6.93
CA ILE A 135 -17.37 5.95 -6.33
C ILE A 135 -17.72 5.74 -4.85
N ARG A 136 -18.31 4.59 -4.49
CA ARG A 136 -18.63 4.28 -3.09
C ARG A 136 -17.37 4.08 -2.23
N LEU A 137 -16.31 3.48 -2.78
CA LEU A 137 -15.00 3.39 -2.14
C LEU A 137 -14.47 4.79 -1.80
N LEU A 138 -14.40 5.67 -2.80
CA LEU A 138 -13.92 7.04 -2.63
C LEU A 138 -14.76 7.82 -1.62
N THR A 139 -16.09 7.69 -1.65
CA THR A 139 -17.00 8.48 -0.81
C THR A 139 -17.38 7.84 0.53
N ASP A 140 -16.93 6.61 0.80
CA ASP A 140 -17.29 5.73 1.94
C ASP A 140 -18.81 5.68 2.17
N ARG A 141 -19.53 5.44 1.06
CA ARG A 141 -20.99 5.27 1.06
C ARG A 141 -21.35 3.79 1.09
N TRP A 142 -20.86 3.11 2.12
CA TRP A 142 -21.09 1.69 2.36
C TRP A 142 -21.90 1.45 3.65
N PRO A 143 -22.77 0.41 3.70
CA PRO A 143 -23.43 0.02 4.94
C PRO A 143 -22.37 -0.42 5.97
N SER A 144 -22.67 -0.33 7.27
CA SER A 144 -21.72 -0.70 8.34
C SER A 144 -21.23 -2.16 8.27
N SER A 145 -21.98 -3.05 7.61
CA SER A 145 -21.60 -4.44 7.36
C SER A 145 -20.57 -4.64 6.24
N HIS A 146 -20.26 -3.61 5.44
CA HIS A 146 -19.31 -3.75 4.34
C HIS A 146 -17.88 -3.96 4.88
N PRO A 147 -17.13 -4.96 4.38
CA PRO A 147 -15.83 -5.34 4.93
C PRO A 147 -14.84 -4.18 4.99
N THR A 148 -14.15 -4.02 6.13
CA THR A 148 -13.14 -2.96 6.31
C THR A 148 -11.99 -3.08 5.32
N SER A 149 -11.60 -4.31 4.95
CA SER A 149 -10.53 -4.54 3.96
C SER A 149 -10.85 -3.97 2.57
N LYS A 150 -12.13 -3.78 2.24
CA LYS A 150 -12.57 -3.19 0.96
C LYS A 150 -12.89 -1.68 1.08
N ARG A 151 -12.52 -1.03 2.19
CA ARG A 151 -12.75 0.41 2.41
C ARG A 151 -11.45 1.19 2.36
N LEU A 152 -11.54 2.41 1.86
CA LEU A 152 -10.45 3.38 1.88
C LEU A 152 -10.45 4.11 3.24
N MET A 153 -9.72 3.61 4.23
CA MET A 153 -9.78 4.12 5.62
C MET A 153 -8.84 5.33 5.84
N THR A 154 -9.00 6.36 5.01
CA THR A 154 -8.20 7.59 5.00
C THR A 154 -8.82 8.73 5.82
N ASP A 155 -7.98 9.69 6.21
CA ASP A 155 -8.31 10.89 6.99
C ASP A 155 -7.62 12.16 6.46
N ASP A 156 -7.72 13.28 7.18
CA ASP A 156 -7.12 14.58 6.82
C ASP A 156 -5.58 14.62 6.93
N ARG A 157 -4.94 13.51 7.28
CA ARG A 157 -3.49 13.34 7.30
C ARG A 157 -3.03 12.21 6.39
N SER A 158 -3.89 11.75 5.49
CA SER A 158 -3.60 10.67 4.55
C SER A 158 -3.31 11.21 3.16
N ASN A 159 -2.15 10.89 2.59
CA ASN A 159 -1.93 11.11 1.16
C ASN A 159 -2.44 9.90 0.37
N ILE A 160 -3.04 10.15 -0.79
CA ILE A 160 -3.65 9.10 -1.62
C ILE A 160 -3.07 9.14 -3.03
N LEU A 161 -2.49 8.03 -3.45
CA LEU A 161 -2.20 7.75 -4.85
C LEU A 161 -3.42 7.07 -5.48
N ILE A 162 -4.00 7.65 -6.51
CA ILE A 162 -5.02 6.99 -7.34
C ILE A 162 -4.41 6.78 -8.72
N TYR A 163 -4.24 5.53 -9.12
CA TYR A 163 -3.78 5.15 -10.45
C TYR A 163 -4.89 4.41 -11.20
N MET A 164 -5.23 4.89 -12.38
CA MET A 164 -6.25 4.28 -13.25
C MET A 164 -5.68 4.03 -14.64
N THR A 165 -6.02 2.88 -15.23
CA THR A 165 -5.63 2.56 -16.61
C THR A 165 -6.73 1.80 -17.34
N GLY A 166 -6.93 2.14 -18.61
CA GLY A 166 -7.96 1.55 -19.43
C GLY A 166 -8.24 2.32 -20.71
N HIS A 167 -9.39 2.05 -21.31
CA HIS A 167 -9.86 2.78 -22.50
C HIS A 167 -10.74 3.97 -22.11
N GLY A 168 -10.50 5.10 -22.74
CA GLY A 168 -11.16 6.37 -22.42
C GLY A 168 -11.15 7.29 -23.63
N GLY A 169 -11.62 8.51 -23.40
CA GLY A 169 -11.67 9.57 -24.39
C GLY A 169 -11.93 10.91 -23.72
N ASP A 170 -12.45 11.87 -24.48
CA ASP A 170 -12.73 13.22 -23.99
C ASP A 170 -13.68 13.19 -22.77
N SER A 171 -13.11 13.38 -21.58
CA SER A 171 -13.80 13.46 -20.29
C SER A 171 -14.49 12.18 -19.82
N PHE A 172 -14.10 10.99 -20.31
CA PHE A 172 -14.60 9.71 -19.79
C PHE A 172 -13.57 8.56 -19.81
N LEU A 173 -13.77 7.59 -18.91
CA LEU A 173 -13.04 6.33 -18.85
C LEU A 173 -14.05 5.17 -18.79
N LYS A 174 -13.86 4.15 -19.65
CA LYS A 174 -14.73 2.97 -19.70
C LYS A 174 -14.39 2.01 -18.57
N PHE A 175 -15.43 1.45 -17.96
CA PHE A 175 -15.39 0.34 -17.03
C PHE A 175 -16.00 -0.91 -17.68
N GLN A 176 -15.20 -1.96 -17.76
CA GLN A 176 -15.57 -3.28 -18.27
C GLN A 176 -16.23 -3.30 -19.65
N ASP A 177 -16.00 -2.29 -20.49
CA ASP A 177 -16.66 -2.14 -21.80
C ASP A 177 -18.20 -2.03 -21.72
N ALA A 178 -18.74 -1.67 -20.55
CA ALA A 178 -20.19 -1.61 -20.29
C ALA A 178 -20.64 -0.29 -19.66
N GLU A 179 -19.83 0.27 -18.76
CA GLU A 179 -20.09 1.52 -18.05
C GLU A 179 -19.01 2.55 -18.38
N GLU A 180 -19.29 3.82 -18.12
CA GLU A 180 -18.34 4.92 -18.25
C GLU A 180 -18.39 5.78 -16.99
N ILE A 181 -17.22 6.19 -16.50
CA ILE A 181 -17.09 7.22 -15.47
C ILE A 181 -16.61 8.51 -16.14
N SER A 182 -17.26 9.63 -15.84
CA SER A 182 -16.87 10.94 -16.38
C SER A 182 -15.86 11.67 -15.49
N SER A 183 -15.19 12.68 -16.05
CA SER A 183 -14.35 13.61 -15.28
C SER A 183 -15.15 14.36 -14.20
N HIS A 184 -16.44 14.61 -14.45
CA HIS A 184 -17.35 15.23 -13.49
C HIS A 184 -17.67 14.30 -12.30
N ASP A 185 -17.91 13.01 -12.55
CA ASP A 185 -18.16 12.04 -11.47
C ASP A 185 -16.96 11.94 -10.51
N LEU A 186 -15.74 11.98 -11.06
CA LEU A 186 -14.52 12.02 -10.28
C LEU A 186 -14.38 13.33 -9.49
N ALA A 187 -14.65 14.48 -10.12
CA ALA A 187 -14.60 15.78 -9.46
C ALA A 187 -15.55 15.83 -8.25
N ASP A 188 -16.80 15.39 -8.44
CA ASP A 188 -17.80 15.36 -7.37
C ASP A 188 -17.45 14.36 -6.27
N ALA A 189 -16.79 13.24 -6.60
CA ALA A 189 -16.31 12.27 -5.61
C ALA A 189 -15.15 12.84 -4.78
N PHE A 190 -14.18 13.51 -5.42
CA PHE A 190 -13.06 14.15 -4.72
C PHE A 190 -13.54 15.29 -3.84
N GLU A 191 -14.55 16.05 -4.26
CA GLU A 191 -15.15 17.08 -3.42
C GLU A 191 -15.79 16.49 -2.16
N GLN A 192 -16.53 15.39 -2.30
CA GLN A 192 -17.08 14.72 -1.13
C GLN A 192 -15.99 14.17 -0.20
N MET A 193 -14.85 13.74 -0.75
CA MET A 193 -13.71 13.33 0.07
C MET A 193 -13.11 14.53 0.82
N TYR A 194 -13.02 15.69 0.15
CA TYR A 194 -12.51 16.93 0.73
C TYR A 194 -13.41 17.44 1.86
N GLU A 195 -14.72 17.57 1.61
CA GLU A 195 -15.71 18.00 2.61
C GLU A 195 -15.72 17.08 3.85
N LYS A 196 -15.52 15.78 3.63
CA LYS A 196 -15.45 14.76 4.69
C LYS A 196 -14.07 14.62 5.33
N LYS A 197 -13.08 15.43 4.93
CA LYS A 197 -11.72 15.40 5.48
C LYS A 197 -11.05 14.02 5.35
N ARG A 198 -11.11 13.44 4.16
CA ARG A 198 -10.64 12.07 3.89
C ARG A 198 -9.33 12.00 3.12
N TYR A 199 -8.67 13.13 2.91
CA TYR A 199 -7.30 13.17 2.44
C TYR A 199 -6.63 14.47 2.92
N ASN A 200 -5.30 14.42 3.04
CA ASN A 200 -4.43 15.60 3.09
C ASN A 200 -4.11 16.05 1.67
N GLU A 201 -3.56 15.14 0.85
CA GLU A 201 -3.22 15.39 -0.55
C GLU A 201 -3.53 14.16 -1.41
N MET A 202 -3.75 14.37 -2.70
CA MET A 202 -4.03 13.31 -3.66
C MET A 202 -3.20 13.47 -4.92
N LEU A 203 -2.56 12.38 -5.36
CA LEU A 203 -1.95 12.26 -6.66
C LEU A 203 -2.82 11.36 -7.53
N PHE A 204 -3.52 11.94 -8.49
CA PHE A 204 -4.34 11.25 -9.47
C PHE A 204 -3.54 11.05 -10.77
N MET A 205 -3.31 9.78 -11.11
CA MET A 205 -2.56 9.34 -12.29
C MET A 205 -3.47 8.52 -13.19
N ILE A 206 -3.52 8.84 -14.48
CA ILE A 206 -4.39 8.12 -15.41
C ILE A 206 -3.71 7.84 -16.75
N ASP A 207 -3.68 6.57 -17.15
CA ASP A 207 -3.18 6.12 -18.45
C ASP A 207 -4.32 5.67 -19.36
N THR A 208 -4.71 6.57 -20.26
CA THR A 208 -5.75 6.33 -21.26
C THR A 208 -5.66 7.32 -22.43
N CYS A 209 -6.46 7.13 -23.48
CA CYS A 209 -6.58 8.12 -24.56
C CYS A 209 -7.27 9.39 -24.03
N GLN A 210 -6.72 10.57 -24.36
CA GLN A 210 -7.19 11.87 -23.89
C GLN A 210 -7.20 12.00 -22.36
N ALA A 211 -6.28 11.31 -21.68
CA ALA A 211 -6.15 11.25 -20.23
C ALA A 211 -6.20 12.63 -19.53
N ASN A 212 -5.64 13.68 -20.15
CA ASN A 212 -5.59 15.00 -19.53
C ASN A 212 -6.98 15.62 -19.29
N THR A 213 -7.97 15.26 -20.11
CA THR A 213 -9.35 15.73 -19.96
C THR A 213 -10.04 15.19 -18.70
N MET A 214 -9.50 14.12 -18.10
CA MET A 214 -10.10 13.47 -16.93
C MET A 214 -9.97 14.27 -15.63
N TYR A 215 -9.02 15.20 -15.55
CA TYR A 215 -8.78 16.02 -14.36
C TYR A 215 -9.08 17.50 -14.55
N GLU A 216 -9.53 17.93 -15.73
CA GLU A 216 -9.86 19.34 -16.02
C GLU A 216 -11.01 19.87 -15.16
N GLN A 217 -11.94 18.98 -14.78
CA GLN A 217 -13.13 19.35 -14.01
C GLN A 217 -12.90 19.30 -12.50
N PHE A 218 -11.71 18.92 -12.02
CA PHE A 218 -11.43 18.89 -10.59
C PHE A 218 -11.42 20.33 -10.02
N TYR A 219 -11.98 20.50 -8.83
CA TYR A 219 -12.05 21.80 -8.17
C TYR A 219 -11.73 21.73 -6.67
N SER A 220 -11.54 20.54 -6.12
CA SER A 220 -11.13 20.33 -4.72
C SER A 220 -9.64 20.58 -4.56
N PRO A 221 -9.21 21.27 -3.48
CA PRO A 221 -7.81 21.59 -3.27
C PRO A 221 -7.00 20.34 -2.89
N GLY A 222 -5.68 20.41 -3.07
CA GLY A 222 -4.76 19.34 -2.69
C GLY A 222 -4.74 18.15 -3.66
N VAL A 223 -5.38 18.26 -4.83
CA VAL A 223 -5.38 17.24 -5.88
C VAL A 223 -4.38 17.60 -6.98
N ILE A 224 -3.41 16.73 -7.23
CA ILE A 224 -2.46 16.80 -8.34
C ILE A 224 -2.91 15.80 -9.40
N GLY A 225 -3.23 16.28 -10.60
CA GLY A 225 -3.64 15.42 -11.72
C GLY A 225 -2.52 15.26 -12.73
N THR A 226 -2.26 14.04 -13.20
CA THR A 226 -1.37 13.79 -14.34
C THR A 226 -1.92 12.68 -15.24
N GLY A 227 -1.71 12.83 -16.54
CA GLY A 227 -2.30 11.96 -17.56
C GLY A 227 -1.36 11.68 -18.72
N SER A 228 -1.61 10.57 -19.41
CA SER A 228 -0.73 10.07 -20.47
C SER A 228 -0.85 10.78 -21.82
N SER A 229 -1.94 11.49 -22.08
CA SER A 229 -2.18 12.10 -23.40
C SER A 229 -3.11 13.31 -23.33
N ALA A 230 -2.84 14.32 -24.15
CA ALA A 230 -3.69 15.49 -24.29
C ALA A 230 -5.00 15.19 -25.02
N LYS A 231 -5.93 16.16 -24.99
CA LYS A 231 -7.14 16.13 -25.82
C LYS A 231 -6.78 15.87 -27.29
N ASP A 232 -7.62 15.10 -27.97
CA ASP A 232 -7.42 14.68 -29.36
C ASP A 232 -6.17 13.80 -29.64
N GLN A 233 -5.51 13.27 -28.60
CA GLN A 233 -4.40 12.34 -28.73
C GLN A 233 -4.73 10.94 -28.17
N SER A 234 -4.11 9.92 -28.74
CA SER A 234 -4.13 8.56 -28.19
C SER A 234 -3.03 8.37 -27.13
N SER A 235 -3.26 7.43 -26.21
CA SER A 235 -2.18 6.76 -25.48
C SER A 235 -1.79 5.47 -26.21
N TYR A 236 -0.54 5.03 -26.05
CA TYR A 236 0.04 3.95 -26.84
C TYR A 236 0.47 2.78 -25.98
N SER A 237 0.23 1.57 -26.48
CA SER A 237 0.79 0.37 -25.91
C SER A 237 2.31 0.26 -26.15
N HIS A 238 2.96 -0.60 -25.38
CA HIS A 238 4.38 -0.91 -25.45
C HIS A 238 4.61 -2.42 -25.29
N HIS A 239 5.82 -2.89 -25.63
CA HIS A 239 6.25 -4.29 -25.51
C HIS A 239 5.21 -5.31 -26.02
N ALA A 240 5.14 -5.47 -27.34
CA ALA A 240 4.41 -6.59 -27.93
C ALA A 240 5.14 -7.90 -27.62
N ASP A 241 4.46 -8.85 -26.97
CA ASP A 241 4.96 -10.19 -26.70
C ASP A 241 4.29 -11.19 -27.65
N GLN A 242 5.10 -11.99 -28.35
CA GLN A 242 4.61 -12.94 -29.35
C GLN A 242 4.01 -14.21 -28.72
N ASP A 243 4.48 -14.61 -27.54
CA ASP A 243 4.01 -15.80 -26.84
C ASP A 243 2.72 -15.53 -26.06
N VAL A 244 2.55 -14.29 -25.56
CA VAL A 244 1.28 -13.79 -25.00
C VAL A 244 0.32 -13.36 -26.12
N GLY A 245 0.86 -12.91 -27.26
CA GLY A 245 0.12 -12.54 -28.48
C GLY A 245 -0.49 -11.14 -28.46
N VAL A 246 -0.18 -10.32 -27.46
CA VAL A 246 -0.69 -8.95 -27.28
C VAL A 246 0.40 -8.05 -26.68
N ALA A 247 0.17 -6.74 -26.65
CA ALA A 247 1.02 -5.82 -25.89
C ALA A 247 0.82 -6.02 -24.39
N VAL A 248 1.93 -6.06 -23.64
CA VAL A 248 1.93 -6.43 -22.21
C VAL A 248 2.02 -5.24 -21.26
N ILE A 249 2.26 -4.02 -21.74
CA ILE A 249 2.29 -2.80 -20.93
C ILE A 249 1.90 -1.59 -21.78
N ASP A 250 1.45 -0.49 -21.17
CA ASP A 250 1.30 0.80 -21.86
C ASP A 250 2.55 1.68 -21.71
N ARG A 251 2.81 2.49 -22.73
CA ARG A 251 4.06 3.22 -22.92
C ARG A 251 4.28 4.25 -21.82
N TRP A 252 3.27 5.04 -21.48
CA TRP A 252 3.37 6.03 -20.41
C TRP A 252 3.63 5.36 -19.07
N THR A 253 2.84 4.33 -18.73
CA THR A 253 3.04 3.54 -17.51
C THR A 253 4.43 2.90 -17.46
N TYR A 254 4.94 2.37 -18.57
CA TYR A 254 6.29 1.80 -18.65
C TYR A 254 7.37 2.82 -18.26
N PHE A 255 7.33 4.04 -18.80
CA PHE A 255 8.34 5.05 -18.47
C PHE A 255 8.23 5.56 -17.03
N TYR A 256 7.03 5.59 -16.43
CA TYR A 256 6.89 5.84 -14.99
C TYR A 256 7.55 4.73 -14.16
N LEU A 257 7.27 3.47 -14.49
CA LEU A 257 7.87 2.33 -13.80
C LEU A 257 9.38 2.33 -13.95
N GLU A 258 9.90 2.55 -15.16
CA GLU A 258 11.33 2.68 -15.42
C GLU A 258 11.96 3.77 -14.54
N PHE A 259 11.34 4.96 -14.47
CA PHE A 259 11.81 6.04 -13.61
C PHE A 259 11.84 5.63 -12.13
N LEU A 260 10.73 5.07 -11.63
CA LEU A 260 10.59 4.64 -10.23
C LEU A 260 11.57 3.51 -9.88
N GLU A 261 11.86 2.60 -10.80
CA GLU A 261 12.81 1.51 -10.60
C GLU A 261 14.27 1.96 -10.61
N THR A 262 14.59 2.96 -11.43
CA THR A 262 15.98 3.44 -11.61
C THR A 262 16.37 4.53 -10.61
N HIS A 263 15.43 5.36 -10.17
CA HIS A 263 15.71 6.53 -9.32
C HIS A 263 15.31 6.33 -7.84
N LEU A 264 14.45 5.35 -7.51
CA LEU A 264 14.04 5.06 -6.12
C LEU A 264 14.69 3.78 -5.59
N ASN A 265 16.00 3.86 -5.32
CA ASN A 265 16.77 2.74 -4.77
C ASN A 265 16.62 2.56 -3.25
N SER A 266 15.93 3.48 -2.57
CA SER A 266 15.70 3.47 -1.12
C SER A 266 14.45 4.27 -0.76
N THR A 267 13.80 3.89 0.34
CA THR A 267 12.70 4.65 0.99
C THR A 267 13.14 6.00 1.55
N SER A 268 14.45 6.32 1.53
CA SER A 268 15.00 7.62 1.88
C SER A 268 15.30 8.52 0.68
N SER A 269 14.99 8.08 -0.55
CA SER A 269 15.31 8.83 -1.77
C SER A 269 14.72 10.25 -1.76
N GLY A 270 15.50 11.22 -2.21
CA GLY A 270 15.11 12.63 -2.30
C GLY A 270 14.46 13.03 -3.62
N VAL A 271 14.14 12.05 -4.49
CA VAL A 271 13.61 12.29 -5.84
C VAL A 271 12.26 13.00 -5.78
N ARG A 272 12.13 14.03 -6.62
CA ARG A 272 10.98 14.93 -6.66
C ARG A 272 9.97 14.57 -7.75
N LEU A 273 8.71 14.97 -7.55
CA LEU A 273 7.65 14.81 -8.55
C LEU A 273 8.00 15.54 -9.85
N GLY A 274 8.64 16.72 -9.77
CA GLY A 274 9.08 17.45 -10.96
C GLY A 274 10.02 16.64 -11.85
N GLU A 275 10.98 15.92 -11.25
CA GLU A 275 11.91 15.04 -12.00
C GLU A 275 11.16 13.89 -12.68
N MET A 276 10.17 13.32 -11.98
CA MET A 276 9.32 12.25 -12.52
C MET A 276 8.47 12.74 -13.70
N PHE A 277 7.91 13.95 -13.61
CA PHE A 277 7.11 14.55 -14.69
C PHE A 277 7.96 14.91 -15.91
N ASP A 278 9.15 15.48 -15.69
CA ASP A 278 10.08 15.83 -16.78
C ASP A 278 10.58 14.60 -17.54
N TYR A 279 10.54 13.42 -16.91
CA TYR A 279 10.88 12.15 -17.56
C TYR A 279 9.87 11.74 -18.65
N MET A 280 8.66 12.30 -18.66
CA MET A 280 7.57 11.94 -19.58
C MET A 280 7.59 12.75 -20.88
N THR A 281 8.74 12.82 -21.54
CA THR A 281 8.89 13.55 -22.81
C THR A 281 8.10 12.92 -23.96
N PHE A 282 7.68 13.73 -24.94
CA PHE A 282 7.01 13.24 -26.15
C PHE A 282 7.78 12.11 -26.86
N ASP A 283 9.11 12.21 -26.96
CA ASP A 283 9.95 11.18 -27.61
C ASP A 283 9.87 9.81 -26.91
N ARG A 284 9.61 9.79 -25.61
CA ARG A 284 9.41 8.56 -24.84
C ARG A 284 7.99 8.07 -25.00
N VAL A 285 7.01 8.90 -24.64
CA VAL A 285 5.62 8.47 -24.46
C VAL A 285 4.77 8.52 -25.75
N HIS A 286 5.23 9.23 -26.78
CA HIS A 286 4.58 9.45 -28.08
C HIS A 286 3.23 10.20 -28.01
N SER A 287 2.99 10.88 -26.89
CA SER A 287 1.84 11.71 -26.60
C SER A 287 2.25 12.86 -25.68
N GLU A 288 1.42 13.88 -25.56
CA GLU A 288 1.65 15.00 -24.66
C GLU A 288 1.15 14.62 -23.25
N ALA A 289 2.05 14.13 -22.41
CA ALA A 289 1.75 13.89 -21.00
C ALA A 289 1.49 15.23 -20.30
N GLY A 290 0.40 15.30 -19.51
CA GLY A 290 0.01 16.53 -18.84
C GLY A 290 0.10 16.43 -17.33
N VAL A 291 0.26 17.58 -16.67
CA VAL A 291 0.14 17.73 -15.22
C VAL A 291 -0.65 18.99 -14.92
N ARG A 292 -1.55 18.92 -13.94
CA ARG A 292 -2.34 20.04 -13.43
C ARG A 292 -1.86 20.44 -12.03
N TYR A 293 -1.62 21.74 -11.84
CA TYR A 293 -0.97 22.29 -10.64
C TYR A 293 -1.82 23.30 -9.85
N ASP A 294 -2.87 23.87 -10.44
CA ASP A 294 -3.61 25.04 -9.91
C ASP A 294 -4.45 24.74 -8.66
N LEU A 295 -4.78 23.47 -8.40
CA LEU A 295 -5.53 23.05 -7.21
C LEU A 295 -4.64 22.89 -5.97
N TYR A 296 -3.33 23.09 -6.12
CA TYR A 296 -2.39 22.98 -5.02
C TYR A 296 -1.91 24.36 -4.55
N GLN A 297 -1.87 24.58 -3.24
CA GLN A 297 -1.37 25.84 -2.68
C GLN A 297 0.12 25.99 -2.97
N GLY A 298 0.50 27.05 -3.68
CA GLY A 298 1.86 27.26 -4.16
C GLY A 298 2.09 26.80 -5.62
N GLY A 299 1.06 26.24 -6.26
CA GLY A 299 1.06 25.95 -7.69
C GLY A 299 2.15 24.98 -8.13
N GLU A 300 2.69 25.21 -9.33
CA GLU A 300 3.64 24.31 -9.98
C GLU A 300 4.92 24.07 -9.17
N GLU A 301 5.55 25.13 -8.65
CA GLU A 301 6.80 25.01 -7.88
C GLU A 301 6.61 24.10 -6.65
N ALA A 302 5.51 24.31 -5.91
CA ALA A 302 5.23 23.54 -4.71
C ALA A 302 4.93 22.07 -5.01
N VAL A 303 4.20 21.78 -6.09
CA VAL A 303 3.94 20.39 -6.52
C VAL A 303 5.22 19.72 -6.99
N ARG A 304 6.03 20.41 -7.79
CA ARG A 304 7.26 19.86 -8.36
C ARG A 304 8.32 19.57 -7.29
N ASP A 305 8.36 20.32 -6.19
CA ASP A 305 9.27 20.07 -5.06
C ASP A 305 8.82 18.93 -4.13
N LYS A 306 7.60 18.38 -4.27
CA LYS A 306 7.19 17.22 -3.44
C LYS A 306 8.04 15.99 -3.74
N ARG A 307 8.24 15.13 -2.75
CA ARG A 307 8.95 13.86 -2.98
C ARG A 307 8.00 12.87 -3.62
N VAL A 308 8.51 12.04 -4.53
CA VAL A 308 7.74 10.91 -5.07
C VAL A 308 7.28 9.98 -3.95
N LEU A 309 8.12 9.79 -2.93
CA LEU A 309 7.82 8.95 -1.78
C LEU A 309 6.71 9.50 -0.87
N ASP A 310 6.30 10.76 -1.03
CA ASP A 310 5.14 11.31 -0.30
C ASP A 310 3.82 10.69 -0.78
N PHE A 311 3.81 10.00 -1.93
CA PHE A 311 2.65 9.25 -2.45
C PHE A 311 2.92 7.75 -2.66
N PHE A 312 4.15 7.39 -3.03
CA PHE A 312 4.51 6.01 -3.38
C PHE A 312 5.17 5.20 -2.25
N GLY A 313 5.71 5.87 -1.23
CA GLY A 313 6.49 5.22 -0.16
C GLY A 313 5.70 5.01 1.13
N ASN A 314 6.22 4.18 2.02
CA ASN A 314 5.70 4.11 3.39
C ASN A 314 6.04 5.37 4.19
N VAL A 315 5.13 5.79 5.07
CA VAL A 315 5.42 6.78 6.11
C VAL A 315 5.97 6.05 7.33
N GLN A 316 7.29 6.08 7.52
CA GLN A 316 7.88 5.60 8.78
C GLN A 316 7.73 6.69 9.84
N GLY A 317 6.71 6.57 10.68
CA GLY A 317 6.58 7.37 11.89
C GLY A 317 7.66 6.99 12.89
N VAL A 318 8.82 7.66 12.84
CA VAL A 318 9.73 7.68 13.98
C VAL A 318 9.26 8.81 14.86
N ASP A 319 8.52 8.48 15.93
CA ASP A 319 8.34 9.39 17.05
C ASP A 319 9.72 9.64 17.68
N VAL A 320 10.42 10.65 17.16
CA VAL A 320 11.54 11.23 17.88
C VAL A 320 10.92 12.02 19.01
N ASP A 321 10.83 11.40 20.19
CA ASP A 321 10.58 12.10 21.45
C ASP A 321 11.65 13.19 21.61
N ALA A 322 11.34 14.39 21.10
CA ALA A 322 12.21 15.56 21.11
C ALA A 322 12.36 16.17 22.52
N GLY A 323 12.24 15.34 23.57
CA GLY A 323 12.33 15.71 24.98
C GLY A 323 13.31 14.88 25.80
N ALA A 324 13.80 13.74 25.31
CA ALA A 324 14.78 12.94 26.04
C ALA A 324 16.20 13.31 25.63
N SER A 325 16.94 13.95 26.53
CA SER A 325 18.35 14.30 26.34
C SER A 325 19.15 13.10 25.79
N GLY A 326 19.91 13.31 24.72
CA GLY A 326 20.57 12.25 23.94
C GLY A 326 21.53 11.33 24.73
N GLN A 327 21.83 11.63 25.98
CA GLN A 327 22.60 10.76 26.88
C GLN A 327 21.78 9.61 27.48
N GLU A 328 20.48 9.82 27.76
CA GLU A 328 19.62 8.76 28.31
C GLU A 328 19.29 7.70 27.23
N SER A 329 18.98 8.14 26.01
CA SER A 329 18.69 7.27 24.86
C SER A 329 19.87 6.33 24.49
N LEU A 330 21.10 6.86 24.47
CA LEU A 330 22.30 6.07 24.21
C LEU A 330 22.61 5.05 25.32
N SER A 331 22.26 5.37 26.56
CA SER A 331 22.46 4.47 27.70
C SER A 331 21.43 3.33 27.73
N ALA A 332 20.17 3.63 27.38
CA ALA A 332 19.09 2.65 27.24
C ALA A 332 19.37 1.68 26.09
N TRP A 333 19.81 2.18 24.93
CA TRP A 333 20.16 1.34 23.79
C TRP A 333 21.32 0.39 24.09
N LYS A 334 22.35 0.86 24.81
CA LYS A 334 23.46 -0.01 25.23
C LYS A 334 23.01 -1.11 26.21
N ALA A 335 22.06 -0.82 27.09
CA ALA A 335 21.50 -1.80 28.01
C ALA A 335 20.69 -2.88 27.27
N ASP A 336 19.90 -2.48 26.27
CA ASP A 336 19.12 -3.41 25.44
C ASP A 336 20.00 -4.30 24.57
N VAL A 337 21.05 -3.75 23.97
CA VAL A 337 22.05 -4.53 23.20
C VAL A 337 22.75 -5.56 24.08
N GLU A 338 23.10 -5.19 25.32
CA GLU A 338 23.71 -6.12 26.27
C GLU A 338 22.73 -7.20 26.73
N ALA A 339 21.46 -6.85 26.95
CA ALA A 339 20.41 -7.81 27.29
C ALA A 339 20.20 -8.84 26.16
N LEU A 340 20.17 -8.39 24.91
CA LEU A 340 20.09 -9.28 23.74
C LEU A 340 21.30 -10.20 23.66
N ARG A 341 22.51 -9.68 23.88
CA ARG A 341 23.74 -10.48 23.91
C ARG A 341 23.67 -11.58 24.98
N GLN A 342 23.13 -11.29 26.16
CA GLN A 342 22.97 -12.28 27.22
C GLN A 342 21.92 -13.34 26.88
N ILE A 343 20.81 -12.95 26.24
CA ILE A 343 19.78 -13.90 25.78
C ILE A 343 20.39 -14.87 24.75
N THR A 344 21.14 -14.35 23.77
CA THR A 344 21.82 -15.17 22.77
C THR A 344 22.82 -16.14 23.42
N GLN A 345 23.62 -15.67 24.39
CA GLN A 345 24.58 -16.53 25.09
C GLN A 345 23.90 -17.62 25.94
N ARG A 346 22.76 -17.33 26.58
CA ARG A 346 21.98 -18.35 27.30
C ARG A 346 21.44 -19.40 26.33
N SER A 347 20.86 -18.96 25.21
CA SER A 347 20.34 -19.88 24.19
C SER A 347 21.44 -20.78 23.61
N LEU A 348 22.64 -20.25 23.38
CA LEU A 348 23.79 -21.04 22.92
C LEU A 348 24.28 -22.04 23.99
N LYS A 349 24.19 -21.69 25.27
CA LYS A 349 24.59 -22.56 26.37
C LYS A 349 23.58 -23.70 26.60
N ASP A 350 22.30 -23.42 26.44
CA ASP A 350 21.22 -24.41 26.55
C ASP A 350 21.26 -25.41 25.36
N MET A 351 21.65 -24.94 24.17
CA MET A 351 21.92 -25.82 23.01
C MET A 351 23.14 -26.72 23.24
N ASN A 352 24.24 -26.19 23.78
CA ASN A 352 25.43 -27.02 24.08
C ASN A 352 25.22 -27.99 25.25
N ALA A 353 24.31 -27.70 26.18
CA ALA A 353 23.98 -28.61 27.29
C ALA A 353 23.12 -29.80 26.83
N SER A 354 22.28 -29.60 25.82
CA SER A 354 21.39 -30.64 25.27
C SER A 354 22.13 -31.68 24.41
N ASP A 355 23.29 -31.33 23.83
CA ASP A 355 24.15 -32.27 23.10
C ASP A 355 24.99 -33.20 24.01
N SER A 356 24.98 -32.99 25.33
CA SER A 356 25.80 -33.77 26.27
C SER A 356 25.09 -34.98 26.92
N VAL A 357 23.82 -35.22 26.60
CA VAL A 357 23.02 -36.32 27.20
C VAL A 357 22.29 -37.14 26.12
N MET A 358 23.03 -37.84 25.27
CA MET A 358 22.56 -39.11 24.67
C MET A 358 23.74 -39.92 24.13
N GLY A 359 24.36 -40.69 25.01
CA GLY A 359 25.34 -41.71 24.66
C GLY A 359 24.94 -43.06 25.22
N SER A 360 24.18 -43.85 24.46
CA SER A 360 24.23 -45.33 24.51
C SER A 360 23.37 -45.98 23.41
N LYS A 361 24.01 -46.82 22.59
CA LYS A 361 23.39 -47.82 21.70
C LYS A 361 22.72 -48.94 22.51
N PRO A 362 21.73 -49.67 21.94
CA PRO A 362 22.06 -50.99 21.41
C PRO A 362 21.38 -51.33 20.06
N SER A 363 21.67 -52.55 19.63
CA SER A 363 21.72 -53.17 18.30
C SER A 363 20.49 -53.99 17.85
N ASN A 364 20.47 -54.30 16.55
CA ASN A 364 19.80 -55.40 15.82
C ASN A 364 18.25 -55.38 15.73
N GLU A 365 17.59 -55.93 14.70
CA GLU A 365 17.87 -56.28 13.30
C GLU A 365 16.49 -56.77 12.77
N HIS A 366 16.15 -56.42 11.51
CA HIS A 366 15.25 -57.13 10.58
C HIS A 366 14.24 -56.25 9.83
N THR A 367 14.57 -56.07 8.56
CA THR A 367 13.71 -55.84 7.39
C THR A 367 12.74 -57.00 7.15
N ALA A 368 11.49 -56.70 6.78
CA ALA A 368 10.87 -57.20 5.52
C ALA A 368 9.43 -56.67 5.33
N GLU A 369 9.15 -56.44 4.05
CA GLU A 369 7.97 -55.95 3.35
C GLU A 369 6.64 -56.67 3.64
N GLY A 370 5.52 -56.01 3.30
CA GLY A 370 4.42 -56.69 2.60
C GLY A 370 2.99 -56.57 3.16
N THR A 371 2.25 -55.59 2.64
CA THR A 371 0.97 -55.85 1.91
C THR A 371 -0.31 -56.21 2.70
N VAL A 372 -1.16 -55.16 2.81
CA VAL A 372 -2.65 -55.00 2.75
C VAL A 372 -3.65 -55.40 3.85
N MET A 373 -4.50 -54.38 4.08
CA MET A 373 -5.96 -54.33 4.28
C MET A 373 -6.60 -54.27 5.69
N ALA A 374 -7.15 -53.06 5.92
CA ALA A 374 -8.52 -52.76 6.35
C ALA A 374 -8.90 -52.76 7.85
N GLY A 375 -9.38 -51.58 8.29
CA GLY A 375 -10.53 -51.45 9.18
C GLY A 375 -10.25 -50.82 10.55
N GLY A 376 -10.99 -49.76 10.89
CA GLY A 376 -11.32 -49.46 12.29
C GLY A 376 -10.98 -48.06 12.78
N ASN A 377 -11.98 -47.19 12.70
CA ASN A 377 -12.18 -45.95 13.45
C ASN A 377 -11.88 -46.13 14.96
N LEU A 378 -11.22 -45.15 15.62
CA LEU A 378 -11.46 -44.71 17.03
C LEU A 378 -10.36 -43.74 17.56
N GLY A 379 -10.81 -42.60 18.10
CA GLY A 379 -10.24 -41.96 19.31
C GLY A 379 -8.98 -41.10 19.18
N LYS A 380 -9.13 -39.78 18.93
CA LYS A 380 -8.10 -38.78 19.27
C LYS A 380 -8.12 -38.49 20.77
N GLU A 381 -7.13 -38.98 21.49
CA GLU A 381 -6.85 -38.62 22.88
C GLU A 381 -6.14 -37.26 22.93
N ARG A 382 -6.69 -36.32 23.72
CA ARG A 382 -6.10 -34.99 23.96
C ARG A 382 -5.10 -35.08 25.11
N VAL A 383 -3.84 -34.73 24.86
CA VAL A 383 -2.84 -34.53 25.92
C VAL A 383 -3.12 -33.19 26.60
N ALA A 384 -3.52 -33.24 27.88
CA ALA A 384 -3.60 -32.07 28.75
C ALA A 384 -2.21 -31.79 29.35
N ILE A 385 -1.71 -30.57 29.19
CA ILE A 385 -0.53 -30.08 29.92
C ILE A 385 -1.03 -29.44 31.22
N ASP A 386 -0.68 -30.07 32.33
CA ASP A 386 -0.89 -29.61 33.70
C ASP A 386 0.06 -28.42 33.98
N MET A 387 -0.49 -27.30 34.41
CA MET A 387 0.24 -26.12 34.87
C MET A 387 -0.05 -25.88 36.36
N ALA A 388 0.35 -26.84 37.19
CA ALA A 388 0.41 -26.67 38.64
C ALA A 388 1.84 -26.40 39.08
N GLY A 389 2.23 -25.13 39.10
CA GLY A 389 3.51 -24.71 39.70
C GLY A 389 3.81 -23.25 39.44
N LEU A 390 3.62 -22.42 40.48
CA LEU A 390 4.14 -21.06 40.74
C LEU A 390 3.02 -20.17 41.35
N GLY A 391 2.60 -20.53 42.56
CA GLY A 391 1.86 -19.64 43.45
C GLY A 391 2.81 -18.66 44.12
N GLY A 392 2.52 -17.35 44.05
CA GLY A 392 3.26 -16.34 44.82
C GLY A 392 2.89 -14.88 44.56
N GLU A 393 2.59 -14.47 43.31
CA GLU A 393 2.53 -13.02 42.97
C GLU A 393 1.31 -12.58 42.13
N SER A 394 0.24 -13.38 42.08
CA SER A 394 -0.93 -13.10 41.20
C SER A 394 -2.00 -12.20 41.84
N TRP A 395 -2.13 -12.17 43.17
CA TRP A 395 -3.28 -11.52 43.82
C TRP A 395 -3.18 -10.00 43.89
N THR A 396 -1.98 -9.45 44.12
CA THR A 396 -1.73 -7.99 44.15
C THR A 396 -1.94 -7.34 42.79
N LYS A 397 -1.50 -8.00 41.70
CA LYS A 397 -1.72 -7.52 40.32
C LYS A 397 -3.19 -7.56 39.90
N LYS A 398 -3.95 -8.56 40.37
CA LYS A 398 -5.41 -8.63 40.15
C LYS A 398 -6.19 -7.58 40.96
N ALA A 399 -5.76 -7.29 42.19
CA ALA A 399 -6.37 -6.25 43.01
C ALA A 399 -6.13 -4.84 42.46
N LEU A 400 -4.92 -4.55 41.96
CA LEU A 400 -4.58 -3.29 41.29
C LEU A 400 -5.38 -3.11 39.98
N GLY A 401 -5.53 -4.17 39.17
CA GLY A 401 -6.33 -4.12 37.95
C GLY A 401 -7.82 -3.85 38.20
N ALA A 402 -8.39 -4.46 39.26
CA ALA A 402 -9.79 -4.22 39.63
C ALA A 402 -10.03 -2.80 40.17
N GLY A 403 -9.06 -2.22 40.90
CA GLY A 403 -9.13 -0.85 41.39
C GLY A 403 -9.13 0.19 40.25
N SER A 404 -8.30 -0.02 39.22
CA SER A 404 -8.21 0.89 38.07
C SER A 404 -9.50 0.90 37.22
N LEU A 405 -10.15 -0.26 37.07
CA LEU A 405 -11.42 -0.35 36.34
C LEU A 405 -12.59 0.32 37.08
N LEU A 406 -12.60 0.26 38.41
CA LEU A 406 -13.58 0.98 39.22
C LEU A 406 -13.35 2.50 39.16
N ALA A 407 -12.10 2.96 39.18
CA ALA A 407 -11.77 4.38 39.05
C ALA A 407 -12.19 4.95 37.68
N LEU A 408 -11.97 4.19 36.59
CA LEU A 408 -12.39 4.56 35.23
C LEU A 408 -13.92 4.56 35.09
N GLY A 409 -14.61 3.60 35.71
CA GLY A 409 -16.08 3.58 35.73
C GLY A 409 -16.68 4.78 36.46
N VAL A 410 -16.11 5.17 37.60
CA VAL A 410 -16.57 6.36 38.36
C VAL A 410 -16.26 7.65 37.61
N ALA A 411 -15.10 7.77 36.95
CA ALA A 411 -14.75 8.93 36.12
C ALA A 411 -15.69 9.08 34.91
N TRP A 412 -16.09 7.97 34.28
CA TRP A 412 -17.03 7.99 33.16
C TRP A 412 -18.46 8.38 33.58
N VAL A 413 -18.93 7.88 34.72
CA VAL A 413 -20.25 8.25 35.28
C VAL A 413 -20.27 9.70 35.76
N ALA A 414 -19.16 10.22 36.29
CA ALA A 414 -19.06 11.63 36.67
C ALA A 414 -18.98 12.56 35.45
N GLY A 415 -18.26 12.16 34.40
CA GLY A 415 -18.14 12.93 33.15
C GLY A 415 -19.44 12.99 32.33
N SER A 416 -20.25 11.93 32.38
CA SER A 416 -21.53 11.86 31.65
C SER A 416 -22.68 12.67 32.27
N LYS A 417 -22.46 13.35 33.41
CA LYS A 417 -23.44 14.23 34.07
C LYS A 417 -23.08 15.72 34.05
N ILE A 418 -22.04 16.11 33.30
CA ILE A 418 -21.57 17.51 33.21
C ILE A 418 -21.68 18.07 31.77
N TRP A 419 -22.42 17.40 30.88
CA TRP A 419 -22.82 17.95 29.58
C TRP A 419 -24.31 17.78 29.34
#